data_AF-A0AAN7U150-F1
#
_entry.id   AF-A0AAN7U150-F1
#
_cell.length_a   1.000
_cell.length_b   1.000
_cell.length_c   1.000
_cell.angle_alpha   90.00
_cell.angle_beta   90.00
_cell.angle_gamma   90.00
#
_symmetry.space_group_name_H-M   'P 1'
#
loop_
_entity.id
_entity.type
_entity.pdbx_description
1 polymer ?
#
loop_
_entity_poly.entity_id
_entity_poly.type
_entity_poly.pdbx_seq_one_letter_code
_entity_poly.pdbx_strand_id
1 'polypeptide(L)'
;MTMIKNKNLLTTFFTNINFLNKYNYYYYSSKGVGQFKNESPKYKNQSKDRATIELENQIKKQSQIIAEQKDKDEKDFEIYSVLKKENKENQLFKSRIKPKPIKNNNNDNSSETKTTTTTSSSSSSSSSSSSSSSSTNQLTSSSFLDFTVQPKNNSIKKKTQLMRDFIQESLYHKDYGYFQTKEVIIPSDIETPQLSSFANFKEYTNYLHYIYKSLEHAWLTPVEIFKPYYSWCISNYIIEKFKTQVQPTQPDAKLKIYEIGAGSGTNALNILNHIRDNHKEIYDGMEYKIIEISKPLARKQLSRIKQSHPQLNINITNANILEWNQTQENDECFIVLTEVIDNLPHDKITITSNGIFESIVDSTVFETIKGKDNIIQKKQISGFHREDSRPLTDPIIKEYLEFERSITSKSSFSSFINDLVDFYKVNIKSFFKDDETKYLPTVCFKLFQIFAHYFPKHHIILADFDELPSLVSGENAPTVQEKIPITTGEINNPYHIPGSNKRGYQSIERDEILVQPGSCDIFFPHDWKNLHNMYCYTNKDRPNYQSSQVVSLKHKNFVKKYGSEYLDKTKTKSRYNPMISDYSNMSFLLS
;
A
#
# COMPACT_ATOMS: atom_id res chain seq x y z
N MET A 1 37.86 -47.79 16.86
CA MET A 1 37.23 -46.80 17.76
C MET A 1 36.59 -45.72 16.88
N THR A 2 35.43 -46.03 16.27
CA THR A 2 34.90 -45.23 15.15
C THR A 2 33.37 -45.30 15.11
N MET A 3 32.72 -44.32 15.74
CA MET A 3 31.27 -44.08 15.78
C MET A 3 31.07 -42.60 16.14
N ILE A 4 29.86 -42.06 15.99
CA ILE A 4 29.50 -40.66 16.26
C ILE A 4 30.13 -39.65 15.29
N LYS A 5 29.63 -39.62 14.04
CA LYS A 5 29.63 -38.40 13.20
C LYS A 5 28.54 -38.40 12.12
N ASN A 6 27.29 -38.76 12.49
CA ASN A 6 26.12 -38.63 11.61
C ASN A 6 24.80 -38.51 12.40
N LYS A 7 24.54 -37.32 12.97
CA LYS A 7 23.24 -36.96 13.57
C LYS A 7 22.64 -35.64 13.09
N ASN A 8 23.43 -34.77 12.45
CA ASN A 8 22.97 -33.44 12.01
C ASN A 8 22.48 -33.38 10.55
N LEU A 9 22.62 -34.45 9.76
CA LEU A 9 22.07 -34.51 8.39
C LEU A 9 20.60 -34.91 8.35
N LEU A 10 20.15 -35.83 9.21
CA LEU A 10 18.76 -36.32 9.20
C LEU A 10 17.77 -35.26 9.72
N THR A 11 18.14 -34.44 10.71
CA THR A 11 17.26 -33.39 11.24
C THR A 11 16.87 -32.38 10.16
N THR A 12 17.83 -31.91 9.37
CA THR A 12 17.61 -30.97 8.25
C THR A 12 16.77 -31.60 7.13
N PHE A 13 16.91 -32.91 6.92
CA PHE A 13 16.10 -33.64 5.94
C PHE A 13 14.62 -33.72 6.36
N PHE A 14 14.35 -34.00 7.64
CA PHE A 14 12.98 -34.07 8.17
C PHE A 14 12.30 -32.70 8.35
N THR A 15 13.05 -31.60 8.53
CA THR A 15 12.46 -30.25 8.49
C THR A 15 12.05 -29.87 7.07
N ASN A 16 12.89 -30.13 6.07
CA ASN A 16 12.58 -29.76 4.67
C ASN A 16 11.42 -30.57 4.09
N ILE A 17 11.27 -31.86 4.47
CA ILE A 17 10.10 -32.67 4.08
C ILE A 17 8.80 -32.10 4.67
N ASN A 18 8.81 -31.58 5.90
CA ASN A 18 7.64 -30.92 6.48
C ASN A 18 7.36 -29.55 5.86
N PHE A 19 8.39 -28.80 5.47
CA PHE A 19 8.24 -27.51 4.78
C PHE A 19 7.58 -27.68 3.40
N LEU A 20 8.13 -28.60 2.58
CA LEU A 20 7.56 -28.98 1.29
C LEU A 20 6.13 -29.50 1.43
N ASN A 21 5.83 -30.34 2.42
CA ASN A 21 4.47 -30.84 2.64
C ASN A 21 3.47 -29.74 3.08
N LYS A 22 3.92 -28.65 3.72
CA LYS A 22 3.03 -27.53 4.12
C LYS A 22 2.61 -26.65 2.93
N TYR A 23 3.43 -26.56 1.88
CA TYR A 23 3.10 -25.86 0.63
C TYR A 23 2.46 -26.78 -0.44
N ASN A 24 2.98 -27.99 -0.64
CA ASN A 24 2.49 -28.91 -1.70
C ASN A 24 1.02 -29.31 -1.53
N TYR A 25 0.46 -29.25 -0.32
CA TYR A 25 -0.95 -29.53 -0.06
C TYR A 25 -1.92 -28.56 -0.74
N TYR A 26 -1.44 -27.42 -1.25
CA TYR A 26 -2.24 -26.46 -2.03
C TYR A 26 -2.12 -26.62 -3.55
N TYR A 27 -1.17 -27.42 -4.06
CA TYR A 27 -0.68 -27.29 -5.45
C TYR A 27 -0.69 -28.54 -6.33
N TYR A 28 -1.19 -29.70 -5.87
CA TYR A 28 -1.29 -30.90 -6.72
C TYR A 28 -2.70 -31.50 -6.81
N SER A 29 -3.28 -31.42 -8.01
CA SER A 29 -4.37 -32.27 -8.49
C SER A 29 -4.29 -32.41 -10.02
N SER A 30 -4.72 -33.56 -10.55
CA SER A 30 -4.73 -33.94 -11.98
C SER A 30 -3.38 -33.96 -12.74
N LYS A 31 -2.67 -35.10 -12.64
CA LYS A 31 -1.93 -35.69 -13.79
C LYS A 31 -2.38 -37.14 -13.96
N GLY A 32 -2.67 -37.53 -15.21
CA GLY A 32 -3.40 -38.76 -15.56
C GLY A 32 -4.92 -38.51 -15.58
N VAL A 33 -5.72 -39.04 -16.53
CA VAL A 33 -5.52 -40.17 -17.46
C VAL A 33 -6.26 -39.90 -18.79
N GLY A 34 -5.79 -40.51 -19.90
CA GLY A 34 -6.67 -40.92 -21.00
C GLY A 34 -6.63 -40.08 -22.28
N GLN A 35 -6.16 -40.69 -23.38
CA GLN A 35 -6.49 -40.25 -24.74
C GLN A 35 -7.89 -40.74 -25.11
N PHE A 36 -8.78 -39.85 -25.57
CA PHE A 36 -9.98 -40.23 -26.33
C PHE A 36 -10.18 -39.28 -27.53
N LYS A 37 -10.85 -39.78 -28.57
CA LYS A 37 -10.85 -39.19 -29.92
C LYS A 37 -11.89 -38.08 -30.09
N ASN A 38 -11.62 -37.19 -31.05
CA ASN A 38 -12.57 -36.17 -31.52
C ASN A 38 -13.78 -36.81 -32.22
N GLU A 39 -14.99 -36.50 -31.75
CA GLU A 39 -16.20 -36.43 -32.57
C GLU A 39 -17.03 -35.21 -32.15
N SER A 40 -17.72 -34.55 -33.10
CA SER A 40 -18.41 -33.28 -32.86
C SER A 40 -19.89 -33.33 -33.24
N PRO A 41 -20.82 -33.26 -32.27
CA PRO A 41 -22.25 -33.10 -32.56
C PRO A 41 -22.58 -31.67 -33.03
N LYS A 42 -23.51 -31.56 -33.98
CA LYS A 42 -23.95 -30.27 -34.54
C LYS A 42 -25.02 -29.61 -33.67
N TYR A 43 -24.90 -28.31 -33.41
CA TYR A 43 -25.97 -27.52 -32.79
C TYR A 43 -27.25 -27.53 -33.65
N LYS A 44 -28.41 -27.60 -32.99
CA LYS A 44 -29.72 -27.21 -33.54
C LYS A 44 -30.39 -26.23 -32.56
N ASN A 45 -31.02 -25.19 -33.11
CA ASN A 45 -31.75 -24.21 -32.31
C ASN A 45 -33.01 -24.83 -31.68
N GLN A 46 -33.23 -24.57 -30.39
CA GLN A 46 -34.54 -24.64 -29.74
C GLN A 46 -34.76 -23.40 -28.87
N SER A 47 -36.00 -23.19 -28.43
CA SER A 47 -36.52 -21.95 -27.84
C SER A 47 -35.85 -21.52 -26.52
N LYS A 48 -35.80 -20.21 -26.24
CA LYS A 48 -35.47 -19.69 -24.90
C LYS A 48 -36.41 -20.29 -23.86
N ASP A 49 -35.83 -20.85 -22.80
CA ASP A 49 -36.59 -21.40 -21.68
C ASP A 49 -37.17 -20.30 -20.78
N ARG A 50 -38.26 -20.63 -20.06
CA ARG A 50 -38.88 -19.71 -19.08
C ARG A 50 -37.88 -19.21 -18.03
N ALA A 51 -36.98 -20.08 -17.57
CA ALA A 51 -35.94 -19.73 -16.60
C ALA A 51 -34.98 -18.64 -17.10
N THR A 52 -34.70 -18.57 -18.40
CA THR A 52 -33.86 -17.51 -19.00
C THR A 52 -34.58 -16.16 -18.96
N ILE A 53 -35.88 -16.15 -19.26
CA ILE A 53 -36.71 -14.93 -19.23
C ILE A 53 -36.88 -14.43 -17.78
N GLU A 54 -37.05 -15.34 -16.83
CA GLU A 54 -37.15 -15.02 -15.41
C GLU A 54 -35.84 -14.44 -14.85
N LEU A 55 -34.68 -15.00 -15.24
CA LEU A 55 -33.37 -14.47 -14.91
C LEU A 55 -33.12 -13.08 -15.54
N GLU A 56 -33.48 -12.88 -16.82
CA GLU A 56 -33.40 -11.57 -17.49
C GLU A 56 -34.24 -10.50 -16.76
N ASN A 57 -35.42 -10.88 -16.23
CA ASN A 57 -36.27 -9.99 -15.45
C ASN A 57 -35.72 -9.70 -14.04
N GLN A 58 -35.13 -10.68 -13.36
CA GLN A 58 -34.45 -10.46 -12.07
C GLN A 58 -33.26 -9.51 -12.21
N ILE A 59 -32.42 -9.70 -13.25
CA ILE A 59 -31.27 -8.82 -13.54
C ILE A 59 -31.72 -7.39 -13.83
N LYS A 60 -32.81 -7.19 -14.60
CA LYS A 60 -33.40 -5.85 -14.82
C LYS A 60 -33.84 -5.20 -13.51
N LYS A 61 -34.58 -5.92 -12.66
CA LYS A 61 -35.06 -5.40 -11.37
C LYS A 61 -33.92 -5.01 -10.44
N GLN A 62 -32.86 -5.82 -10.37
CA GLN A 62 -31.68 -5.52 -9.56
C GLN A 62 -30.88 -4.33 -10.12
N SER A 63 -30.76 -4.22 -11.44
CA SER A 63 -30.12 -3.08 -12.11
C SER A 63 -30.85 -1.76 -11.84
N GLN A 64 -32.19 -1.78 -11.80
CA GLN A 64 -33.01 -0.63 -11.46
C GLN A 64 -32.79 -0.18 -10.00
N ILE A 65 -32.78 -1.12 -9.04
CA ILE A 65 -32.50 -0.81 -7.62
C ILE A 65 -31.11 -0.18 -7.45
N ILE A 66 -30.10 -0.66 -8.19
CA ILE A 66 -28.74 -0.09 -8.16
C ILE A 66 -28.70 1.34 -8.76
N ALA A 67 -29.52 1.64 -9.76
CA ALA A 67 -29.66 2.99 -10.30
C ALA A 67 -30.35 3.93 -9.29
N GLU A 68 -31.48 3.50 -8.73
CA GLU A 68 -32.24 4.27 -7.72
C GLU A 68 -31.40 4.57 -6.46
N GLN A 69 -30.53 3.64 -6.05
CA GLN A 69 -29.58 3.88 -4.95
C GLN A 69 -28.51 4.91 -5.32
N LYS A 70 -27.92 4.84 -6.52
CA LYS A 70 -26.94 5.86 -6.99
C LYS A 70 -27.55 7.25 -7.06
N ASP A 71 -28.76 7.36 -7.61
CA ASP A 71 -29.51 8.60 -7.71
C ASP A 71 -29.80 9.25 -6.35
N LYS A 72 -29.84 8.45 -5.28
CA LYS A 72 -29.97 8.91 -3.90
C LYS A 72 -28.61 9.33 -3.31
N ASP A 73 -27.60 8.48 -3.42
CA ASP A 73 -26.25 8.73 -2.92
C ASP A 73 -25.64 10.01 -3.55
N GLU A 74 -25.97 10.31 -4.82
CA GLU A 74 -25.51 11.51 -5.52
C GLU A 74 -26.24 12.78 -5.05
N LYS A 75 -27.54 12.71 -4.73
CA LYS A 75 -28.31 13.83 -4.15
C LYS A 75 -27.88 14.13 -2.72
N ASP A 76 -27.65 13.10 -1.90
CA ASP A 76 -27.10 13.25 -0.54
C ASP A 76 -25.67 13.84 -0.58
N PHE A 77 -24.89 13.52 -1.63
CA PHE A 77 -23.58 14.14 -1.88
C PHE A 77 -23.68 15.62 -2.32
N GLU A 78 -24.63 16.00 -3.18
CA GLU A 78 -24.87 17.42 -3.51
C GLU A 78 -25.22 18.23 -2.26
N ILE A 79 -26.15 17.75 -1.42
CA ILE A 79 -26.53 18.39 -0.14
C ILE A 79 -25.30 18.58 0.76
N TYR A 80 -24.48 17.54 0.92
CA TYR A 80 -23.24 17.65 1.70
C TYR A 80 -22.23 18.65 1.09
N SER A 81 -22.17 18.75 -0.24
CA SER A 81 -21.29 19.70 -0.93
C SER A 81 -21.72 21.16 -0.72
N VAL A 82 -23.04 21.43 -0.73
CA VAL A 82 -23.62 22.76 -0.44
C VAL A 82 -23.34 23.15 1.00
N LEU A 83 -23.66 22.29 1.97
CA LEU A 83 -23.39 22.53 3.40
C LEU A 83 -21.89 22.78 3.66
N LYS A 84 -20.99 22.09 2.95
CA LYS A 84 -19.54 22.31 3.05
C LYS A 84 -19.09 23.64 2.42
N LYS A 85 -19.78 24.12 1.38
CA LYS A 85 -19.53 25.44 0.76
C LYS A 85 -20.01 26.57 1.66
N GLU A 86 -21.24 26.49 2.19
CA GLU A 86 -21.80 27.45 3.16
C GLU A 86 -20.94 27.56 4.43
N ASN A 87 -20.45 26.45 4.97
CA ASN A 87 -19.52 26.49 6.12
C ASN A 87 -18.21 27.20 5.79
N LYS A 88 -17.68 27.00 4.58
CA LYS A 88 -16.43 27.65 4.12
C LYS A 88 -16.63 29.15 3.89
N GLU A 89 -17.78 29.56 3.34
CA GLU A 89 -18.15 30.96 3.15
C GLU A 89 -18.45 31.66 4.49
N ASN A 90 -19.07 30.98 5.46
CA ASN A 90 -19.23 31.49 6.83
C ASN A 90 -17.89 31.69 7.57
N GLN A 91 -16.90 30.81 7.35
CA GLN A 91 -15.54 31.00 7.89
C GLN A 91 -14.81 32.18 7.20
N LEU A 92 -15.02 32.37 5.90
CA LEU A 92 -14.53 33.54 5.15
C LEU A 92 -15.20 34.86 5.57
N PHE A 93 -16.46 34.82 5.99
CA PHE A 93 -17.16 36.00 6.55
C PHE A 93 -16.64 36.35 7.94
N LYS A 94 -16.54 35.36 8.84
CA LYS A 94 -16.04 35.56 10.22
C LYS A 94 -14.58 36.04 10.28
N SER A 95 -13.75 35.68 9.28
CA SER A 95 -12.36 36.15 9.19
C SER A 95 -12.19 37.56 8.60
N ARG A 96 -13.25 38.17 8.04
CA ARG A 96 -13.20 39.53 7.48
C ARG A 96 -13.63 40.65 8.43
N ILE A 97 -14.10 40.33 9.64
CA ILE A 97 -14.54 41.32 10.63
C ILE A 97 -13.53 41.39 11.79
N LYS A 98 -12.62 42.38 11.74
CA LYS A 98 -11.86 42.85 12.91
C LYS A 98 -12.39 44.23 13.35
N PRO A 99 -12.65 44.47 14.64
CA PRO A 99 -13.09 45.77 15.12
C PRO A 99 -11.97 46.82 15.01
N LYS A 100 -12.34 48.10 14.83
CA LYS A 100 -11.38 49.21 14.89
C LYS A 100 -10.90 49.42 16.33
N PRO A 101 -9.60 49.68 16.57
CA PRO A 101 -9.13 50.08 17.89
C PRO A 101 -9.56 51.51 18.24
N ILE A 102 -9.89 51.72 19.52
CA ILE A 102 -10.15 53.05 20.08
C ILE A 102 -8.79 53.68 20.43
N LYS A 103 -8.59 54.96 20.09
CA LYS A 103 -7.43 55.73 20.54
C LYS A 103 -7.65 56.19 21.99
N ASN A 104 -6.69 55.90 22.87
CA ASN A 104 -6.40 56.77 24.01
C ASN A 104 -5.14 57.56 23.71
N ASN A 105 -5.14 58.83 24.08
CA ASN A 105 -3.93 59.66 24.06
C ASN A 105 -3.11 59.41 25.33
N ASN A 106 -1.79 59.57 25.22
CA ASN A 106 -1.02 60.45 26.10
C ASN A 106 0.35 60.77 25.47
N ASN A 107 0.99 61.83 25.96
CA ASN A 107 2.27 62.35 25.45
C ASN A 107 3.44 61.44 25.92
N ASP A 108 4.65 61.53 25.37
CA ASP A 108 5.57 62.62 25.69
C ASP A 108 6.69 62.88 24.66
N ASN A 109 7.54 63.87 24.96
CA ASN A 109 8.65 64.42 24.16
C ASN A 109 9.81 63.40 23.91
N SER A 110 10.79 63.56 23.00
CA SER A 110 11.54 64.78 22.59
C SER A 110 12.43 64.59 21.31
N SER A 111 13.05 65.70 20.83
CA SER A 111 14.42 65.85 20.23
C SER A 111 15.07 64.77 19.30
N GLU A 112 15.82 65.07 18.21
CA GLU A 112 16.25 66.32 17.54
C GLU A 112 16.98 66.03 16.19
N THR A 113 17.16 67.06 15.32
CA THR A 113 18.23 67.24 14.28
C THR A 113 18.44 66.22 13.12
N LYS A 114 18.37 66.62 11.82
CA LYS A 114 19.44 67.14 10.88
C LYS A 114 20.50 66.08 10.43
N THR A 115 21.06 66.03 9.20
CA THR A 115 21.03 66.91 7.99
C THR A 115 21.43 66.18 6.67
N THR A 116 21.21 66.86 5.53
CA THR A 116 21.78 66.79 4.15
C THR A 116 23.19 66.18 3.91
N THR A 117 23.65 65.70 2.73
CA THR A 117 23.12 65.59 1.31
C THR A 117 23.81 64.37 0.58
N THR A 118 24.30 64.24 -0.69
CA THR A 118 24.55 65.11 -1.89
C THR A 118 24.89 64.27 -3.16
N THR A 119 24.36 64.63 -4.36
CA THR A 119 24.91 64.42 -5.77
C THR A 119 25.37 63.02 -6.28
N SER A 120 25.34 62.64 -7.57
CA SER A 120 24.84 63.25 -8.84
C SER A 120 24.79 62.26 -10.03
N SER A 121 23.91 62.53 -11.02
CA SER A 121 23.91 62.20 -12.48
C SER A 121 25.00 61.29 -13.09
N SER A 122 24.69 60.45 -14.09
CA SER A 122 24.18 60.90 -15.41
C SER A 122 23.47 59.80 -16.24
N SER A 123 22.99 60.13 -17.45
CA SER A 123 22.04 59.30 -18.22
C SER A 123 21.98 59.62 -19.73
N SER A 124 21.81 58.59 -20.58
CA SER A 124 21.31 58.67 -21.97
C SER A 124 20.53 57.36 -22.29
N SER A 125 19.38 57.28 -22.98
CA SER A 125 18.74 57.99 -24.11
C SER A 125 19.30 57.63 -25.49
N SER A 126 18.66 56.74 -26.26
CA SER A 126 17.69 57.07 -27.34
C SER A 126 17.33 55.78 -28.11
N SER A 127 16.24 55.63 -28.90
CA SER A 127 15.00 56.39 -29.11
C SER A 127 13.92 55.47 -29.76
N SER A 128 12.78 56.02 -30.22
CA SER A 128 11.60 55.31 -30.75
C SER A 128 11.49 55.24 -32.28
N SER A 129 10.73 54.28 -32.82
CA SER A 129 9.91 54.48 -34.04
C SER A 129 8.65 53.61 -34.01
N SER A 130 7.66 53.90 -34.87
CA SER A 130 6.33 53.29 -34.83
C SER A 130 5.63 53.31 -36.20
N SER A 131 4.72 52.36 -36.44
CA SER A 131 3.75 52.37 -37.56
C SER A 131 2.52 51.52 -37.19
N SER A 132 1.40 51.66 -37.90
CA SER A 132 0.08 51.23 -37.41
C SER A 132 -0.91 50.81 -38.53
N SER A 133 -2.00 50.14 -38.12
CA SER A 133 -3.17 49.76 -38.94
C SER A 133 -2.89 48.69 -40.02
N SER A 134 -3.87 48.03 -40.64
CA SER A 134 -5.33 48.26 -40.67
C SER A 134 -6.15 46.96 -40.54
N SER A 135 -7.41 47.08 -40.11
CA SER A 135 -8.40 45.98 -40.10
C SER A 135 -9.31 46.05 -41.33
N THR A 136 -9.66 44.92 -41.93
CA THR A 136 -10.72 44.86 -42.97
C THR A 136 -11.59 43.61 -42.76
N ASN A 137 -12.91 43.79 -42.67
CA ASN A 137 -13.88 42.70 -42.64
C ASN A 137 -14.37 42.38 -44.06
N GLN A 138 -14.45 41.11 -44.43
CA GLN A 138 -15.39 40.61 -45.43
C GLN A 138 -16.03 39.31 -44.96
N LEU A 139 -17.24 39.04 -45.45
CA LEU A 139 -18.15 37.96 -45.02
C LEU A 139 -18.51 37.06 -46.21
N THR A 140 -19.09 35.89 -45.91
CA THR A 140 -19.58 34.85 -46.85
C THR A 140 -18.44 34.11 -47.58
N SER A 141 -18.38 32.78 -47.60
CA SER A 141 -19.42 31.84 -48.05
C SER A 141 -19.41 30.50 -47.32
N SER A 142 -20.59 29.87 -47.14
CA SER A 142 -20.74 28.55 -46.51
C SER A 142 -20.89 27.42 -47.54
N SER A 143 -20.03 26.39 -47.49
CA SER A 143 -20.30 25.12 -48.21
C SER A 143 -19.49 23.92 -47.68
N PHE A 144 -20.19 22.79 -47.51
CA PHE A 144 -19.71 21.41 -47.35
C PHE A 144 -18.80 21.03 -46.16
N LEU A 145 -19.37 20.17 -45.30
CA LEU A 145 -18.66 19.28 -44.37
C LEU A 145 -18.05 18.13 -45.16
N ASP A 146 -16.73 18.11 -45.33
CA ASP A 146 -16.03 16.92 -45.85
C ASP A 146 -15.66 15.99 -44.68
N PHE A 147 -16.41 14.89 -44.53
CA PHE A 147 -16.38 14.04 -43.34
C PHE A 147 -15.23 13.02 -43.37
N THR A 148 -14.00 13.50 -43.58
CA THR A 148 -12.79 12.67 -43.56
C THR A 148 -12.53 12.11 -42.15
N VAL A 149 -12.95 10.86 -41.93
CA VAL A 149 -12.67 10.10 -40.71
C VAL A 149 -11.18 9.75 -40.68
N GLN A 150 -10.38 10.71 -40.23
CA GLN A 150 -8.97 10.49 -39.86
C GLN A 150 -8.90 9.33 -38.86
N PRO A 151 -8.09 8.28 -39.12
CA PRO A 151 -7.88 7.23 -38.14
C PRO A 151 -7.24 7.85 -36.90
N LYS A 152 -7.93 7.77 -35.75
CA LYS A 152 -7.41 8.32 -34.49
C LYS A 152 -6.08 7.64 -34.18
N ASN A 153 -5.01 8.42 -34.13
CA ASN A 153 -3.68 7.94 -33.77
C ASN A 153 -3.73 7.26 -32.39
N ASN A 154 -3.56 5.93 -32.37
CA ASN A 154 -3.16 5.23 -31.16
C ASN A 154 -1.75 5.73 -30.80
N SER A 155 -1.67 6.71 -29.89
CA SER A 155 -0.40 7.38 -29.59
C SER A 155 0.55 6.43 -28.88
N ILE A 156 1.47 5.82 -29.64
CA ILE A 156 2.56 5.02 -29.09
C ILE A 156 3.47 5.97 -28.31
N LYS A 157 3.61 5.74 -27.01
CA LYS A 157 4.46 6.51 -26.10
C LYS A 157 5.62 5.63 -25.66
N LYS A 158 6.85 6.10 -25.85
CA LYS A 158 8.03 5.50 -25.22
C LYS A 158 8.30 6.18 -23.89
N LYS A 159 8.58 5.39 -22.85
CA LYS A 159 8.97 5.85 -21.51
C LYS A 159 10.09 4.96 -20.99
N THR A 160 11.18 5.55 -20.54
CA THR A 160 12.23 4.87 -19.77
C THR A 160 12.12 5.37 -18.33
N GLN A 161 12.16 4.46 -17.35
CA GLN A 161 11.99 4.76 -15.92
C GLN A 161 12.78 3.78 -15.06
N LEU A 162 12.97 4.03 -13.76
CA LEU A 162 13.62 3.05 -12.87
C LEU A 162 12.67 1.90 -12.56
N MET A 163 13.21 0.76 -12.12
CA MET A 163 12.40 -0.40 -11.73
C MET A 163 11.35 -0.04 -10.66
N ARG A 164 11.70 0.77 -9.65
CA ARG A 164 10.74 1.26 -8.64
C ARG A 164 9.56 2.02 -9.25
N ASP A 165 9.80 2.82 -10.30
CA ASP A 165 8.78 3.67 -10.92
C ASP A 165 7.79 2.83 -11.73
N PHE A 166 8.30 1.78 -12.39
CA PHE A 166 7.49 0.79 -13.11
C PHE A 166 6.60 -0.04 -12.16
N ILE A 167 7.13 -0.45 -11.00
CA ILE A 167 6.34 -1.11 -9.95
C ILE A 167 5.29 -0.15 -9.38
N GLN A 168 5.67 1.11 -9.08
CA GLN A 168 4.76 2.14 -8.58
C GLN A 168 3.57 2.37 -9.54
N GLU A 169 3.82 2.46 -10.85
CA GLU A 169 2.75 2.56 -11.84
C GLU A 169 1.90 1.28 -11.91
N SER A 170 2.51 0.10 -11.83
CA SER A 170 1.83 -1.19 -11.92
C SER A 170 0.89 -1.45 -10.74
N LEU A 171 1.24 -0.99 -9.54
CA LEU A 171 0.42 -1.13 -8.33
C LEU A 171 -0.56 0.03 -8.12
N TYR A 172 -0.11 1.29 -8.31
CA TYR A 172 -0.82 2.47 -7.80
C TYR A 172 -1.30 3.48 -8.85
N HIS A 173 -1.01 3.31 -10.14
CA HIS A 173 -1.46 4.31 -11.13
C HIS A 173 -3.00 4.42 -11.18
N LYS A 174 -3.53 5.63 -11.03
CA LYS A 174 -4.97 5.93 -10.91
C LYS A 174 -5.91 5.27 -11.93
N ASP A 175 -5.44 5.03 -13.16
CA ASP A 175 -6.28 4.55 -14.27
C ASP A 175 -6.11 3.05 -14.59
N TYR A 176 -5.05 2.40 -14.09
CA TYR A 176 -4.71 1.00 -14.44
C TYR A 176 -3.94 0.20 -13.37
N GLY A 177 -3.48 0.83 -12.29
CA GLY A 177 -2.76 0.15 -11.21
C GLY A 177 -3.63 -0.87 -10.48
N TYR A 178 -2.99 -1.91 -9.96
CA TYR A 178 -3.63 -3.03 -9.26
C TYR A 178 -4.64 -2.55 -8.20
N PHE A 179 -4.20 -1.76 -7.22
CA PHE A 179 -5.05 -1.31 -6.10
C PHE A 179 -6.09 -0.22 -6.45
N GLN A 180 -6.01 0.36 -7.66
CA GLN A 180 -6.95 1.40 -8.11
C GLN A 180 -8.05 0.85 -9.02
N THR A 181 -7.79 -0.25 -9.73
CA THR A 181 -8.73 -0.81 -10.73
C THR A 181 -9.41 -2.10 -10.30
N LYS A 182 -8.95 -2.72 -9.21
CA LYS A 182 -9.48 -3.95 -8.64
C LYS A 182 -10.08 -3.69 -7.26
N GLU A 183 -11.21 -4.33 -6.94
CA GLU A 183 -11.65 -4.42 -5.55
C GLU A 183 -10.83 -5.50 -4.81
N VAL A 184 -9.58 -5.15 -4.49
CA VAL A 184 -8.67 -5.91 -3.61
C VAL A 184 -9.17 -5.90 -2.16
N ILE A 185 -10.06 -4.96 -1.81
CA ILE A 185 -10.69 -4.87 -0.50
C ILE A 185 -11.72 -5.99 -0.34
N ILE A 186 -11.44 -6.85 0.63
CA ILE A 186 -12.30 -7.91 1.15
C ILE A 186 -13.69 -7.32 1.47
N PRO A 187 -14.78 -7.83 0.88
CA PRO A 187 -16.13 -7.42 1.21
C PRO A 187 -16.37 -7.42 2.73
N SER A 188 -16.77 -6.25 3.25
CA SER A 188 -16.69 -5.92 4.68
C SER A 188 -17.74 -6.62 5.56
N ASP A 189 -18.59 -7.40 4.90
CA ASP A 189 -19.69 -8.27 5.28
C ASP A 189 -19.33 -9.77 5.27
N ILE A 190 -18.09 -10.14 4.90
CA ILE A 190 -17.61 -11.52 5.02
C ILE A 190 -17.50 -11.90 6.51
N GLU A 191 -18.50 -12.66 6.97
CA GLU A 191 -18.50 -13.33 8.25
C GLU A 191 -17.45 -14.45 8.27
N THR A 192 -16.34 -14.19 8.96
CA THR A 192 -15.35 -15.20 9.29
C THR A 192 -15.85 -16.05 10.46
N PRO A 193 -16.05 -17.37 10.30
CA PRO A 193 -16.48 -18.24 11.40
C PRO A 193 -15.49 -18.19 12.57
N GLN A 194 -16.01 -18.21 13.79
CA GLN A 194 -15.15 -18.32 14.98
C GLN A 194 -14.23 -19.53 14.84
N LEU A 195 -12.94 -19.37 15.15
CA LEU A 195 -11.93 -20.43 14.97
C LEU A 195 -12.24 -21.69 15.80
N SER A 196 -12.97 -21.53 16.90
CA SER A 196 -13.53 -22.58 17.76
C SER A 196 -14.59 -23.46 17.09
N SER A 197 -15.13 -23.05 15.94
CA SER A 197 -16.10 -23.85 15.17
C SER A 197 -15.42 -25.04 14.48
N PHE A 198 -14.24 -24.84 13.90
CA PHE A 198 -13.43 -25.88 13.26
C PHE A 198 -12.92 -26.90 14.28
N ALA A 199 -13.02 -28.19 13.96
CA ALA A 199 -12.56 -29.24 14.86
C ALA A 199 -11.03 -29.31 14.94
N ASN A 200 -10.32 -28.97 13.86
CA ASN A 200 -8.87 -29.18 13.75
C ASN A 200 -8.23 -28.30 12.64
N PHE A 201 -6.90 -28.37 12.52
CA PHE A 201 -6.11 -27.67 11.50
C PHE A 201 -6.62 -27.88 10.07
N LYS A 202 -6.98 -29.12 9.68
CA LYS A 202 -7.38 -29.45 8.30
C LYS A 202 -8.71 -28.83 7.91
N GLU A 203 -9.66 -28.72 8.84
CA GLU A 203 -10.93 -28.04 8.58
C GLU A 203 -10.73 -26.53 8.40
N TYR A 204 -9.88 -25.92 9.23
CA TYR A 204 -9.53 -24.51 9.12
C TYR A 204 -8.77 -24.19 7.82
N THR A 205 -7.78 -24.99 7.42
CA THR A 205 -7.07 -24.78 6.14
C THR A 205 -7.96 -25.04 4.93
N ASN A 206 -8.88 -26.02 5.00
CA ASN A 206 -9.91 -26.20 3.97
C ASN A 206 -10.80 -24.96 3.85
N TYR A 207 -11.25 -24.37 4.97
CA TYR A 207 -12.02 -23.13 4.99
C TYR A 207 -11.25 -21.98 4.32
N LEU A 208 -9.99 -21.73 4.70
CA LEU A 208 -9.16 -20.70 4.06
C LEU A 208 -8.99 -20.96 2.56
N HIS A 209 -8.66 -22.19 2.15
CA HIS A 209 -8.52 -22.58 0.75
C HIS A 209 -9.76 -22.24 -0.08
N TYR A 210 -10.94 -22.48 0.48
CA TYR A 210 -12.22 -22.20 -0.17
C TYR A 210 -12.55 -20.70 -0.23
N ILE A 211 -12.29 -19.93 0.84
CA ILE A 211 -12.43 -18.47 0.83
C ILE A 211 -11.46 -17.81 -0.17
N TYR A 212 -10.21 -18.26 -0.21
CA TYR A 212 -9.19 -17.76 -1.15
C TYR A 212 -9.44 -18.12 -2.62
N LYS A 213 -10.32 -19.11 -2.86
CA LYS A 213 -10.92 -19.38 -4.17
C LYS A 213 -12.18 -18.53 -4.42
N SER A 214 -12.95 -18.16 -3.40
CA SER A 214 -14.10 -17.27 -3.52
C SER A 214 -13.71 -15.81 -3.80
N LEU A 215 -12.51 -15.37 -3.39
CA LEU A 215 -12.01 -13.99 -3.57
C LEU A 215 -11.33 -13.78 -4.93
N GLU A 216 -11.79 -12.77 -5.68
CA GLU A 216 -11.31 -12.45 -7.03
C GLU A 216 -9.94 -11.77 -7.07
N HIS A 217 -9.65 -10.87 -6.13
CA HIS A 217 -8.43 -10.05 -6.14
C HIS A 217 -7.69 -10.00 -4.80
N ALA A 218 -8.19 -10.67 -3.77
CA ALA A 218 -7.74 -10.52 -2.38
C ALA A 218 -7.22 -11.82 -1.76
N TRP A 219 -6.27 -11.69 -0.85
CA TRP A 219 -6.04 -12.62 0.26
C TRP A 219 -6.72 -12.05 1.54
N LEU A 220 -6.72 -12.79 2.65
CA LEU A 220 -7.15 -12.26 3.95
C LEU A 220 -5.92 -11.93 4.81
N THR A 221 -5.87 -10.71 5.32
CA THR A 221 -4.88 -10.23 6.29
C THR A 221 -5.10 -10.84 7.69
N PRO A 222 -4.11 -10.89 8.61
CA PRO A 222 -4.33 -11.31 9.99
C PRO A 222 -5.41 -10.49 10.71
N VAL A 223 -5.54 -9.20 10.35
CA VAL A 223 -6.64 -8.31 10.78
C VAL A 223 -8.00 -8.92 10.44
N GLU A 224 -8.17 -9.45 9.23
CA GLU A 224 -9.46 -9.96 8.76
C GLU A 224 -9.72 -11.42 9.17
N ILE A 225 -8.70 -12.30 9.23
CA ILE A 225 -8.87 -13.68 9.71
C ILE A 225 -9.11 -13.73 11.23
N PHE A 226 -8.41 -12.87 12.00
CA PHE A 226 -8.37 -12.95 13.47
C PHE A 226 -9.10 -11.79 14.17
N LYS A 227 -10.00 -11.09 13.47
CA LYS A 227 -10.89 -10.09 14.06
C LYS A 227 -11.74 -10.69 15.20
N PRO A 228 -11.92 -9.98 16.33
CA PRO A 228 -11.36 -8.67 16.65
C PRO A 228 -9.96 -8.74 17.30
N TYR A 229 -9.51 -9.93 17.69
CA TYR A 229 -8.42 -10.16 18.64
C TYR A 229 -7.03 -9.67 18.19
N TYR A 230 -6.72 -9.72 16.89
CA TYR A 230 -5.43 -9.22 16.40
C TYR A 230 -5.31 -7.70 16.52
N SER A 231 -6.38 -6.97 16.18
CA SER A 231 -6.50 -5.52 16.41
C SER A 231 -6.50 -5.18 17.91
N TRP A 232 -7.02 -6.06 18.76
CA TRP A 232 -6.94 -5.89 20.22
C TRP A 232 -5.50 -6.01 20.74
N CYS A 233 -4.66 -6.90 20.19
CA CYS A 233 -3.21 -6.91 20.48
C CYS A 233 -2.55 -5.56 20.14
N ILE A 234 -2.89 -4.98 19.00
CA ILE A 234 -2.37 -3.66 18.57
C ILE A 234 -2.86 -2.56 19.52
N SER A 235 -4.15 -2.57 19.89
CA SER A 235 -4.70 -1.65 20.91
C SER A 235 -3.99 -1.79 22.26
N ASN A 236 -3.68 -3.01 22.71
CA ASN A 236 -3.01 -3.25 23.99
C ASN A 236 -1.57 -2.71 23.98
N TYR A 237 -0.83 -2.84 22.88
CA TYR A 237 0.47 -2.18 22.73
C TYR A 237 0.34 -0.65 22.83
N ILE A 238 -0.58 -0.06 22.07
CA ILE A 238 -0.77 1.39 22.01
C ILE A 238 -1.14 1.94 23.39
N ILE A 239 -2.05 1.29 24.12
CA ILE A 239 -2.47 1.75 25.44
C ILE A 239 -1.41 1.50 26.52
N GLU A 240 -0.72 0.33 26.52
CA GLU A 240 0.44 0.09 27.40
C GLU A 240 1.43 1.25 27.27
N LYS A 241 1.78 1.61 26.03
CA LYS A 241 2.78 2.64 25.75
C LYS A 241 2.31 4.06 26.06
N PHE A 242 1.09 4.41 25.65
CA PHE A 242 0.52 5.73 25.93
C PHE A 242 0.41 6.00 27.44
N LYS A 243 -0.05 5.01 28.23
CA LYS A 243 -0.17 5.13 29.69
C LYS A 243 1.19 5.12 30.42
N THR A 244 2.23 4.49 29.87
CA THR A 244 3.55 4.37 30.54
C THR A 244 4.61 5.36 30.09
N GLN A 245 4.46 6.01 28.92
CA GLN A 245 5.48 6.92 28.37
C GLN A 245 4.93 8.31 28.05
N VAL A 246 3.76 8.40 27.44
CA VAL A 246 3.15 9.68 27.05
C VAL A 246 2.51 10.38 28.25
N GLN A 247 1.49 9.77 28.87
CA GLN A 247 0.74 10.40 29.97
C GLN A 247 1.60 10.81 31.19
N PRO A 248 2.65 10.08 31.61
CA PRO A 248 3.50 10.50 32.72
C PRO A 248 4.35 11.75 32.43
N THR A 249 4.57 12.10 31.16
CA THR A 249 5.30 13.32 30.76
C THR A 249 4.36 14.43 30.31
N GLN A 250 3.18 14.07 29.79
CA GLN A 250 2.18 14.97 29.21
C GLN A 250 0.77 14.51 29.68
N PRO A 251 0.33 14.86 30.89
CA PRO A 251 -0.92 14.33 31.47
C PRO A 251 -2.18 14.66 30.65
N ASP A 252 -2.25 15.85 30.08
CA ASP A 252 -3.36 16.32 29.22
C ASP A 252 -3.25 15.85 27.75
N ALA A 253 -2.27 15.00 27.42
CA ALA A 253 -2.11 14.48 26.07
C ALA A 253 -3.32 13.65 25.64
N LYS A 254 -3.70 13.80 24.37
CA LYS A 254 -4.72 12.99 23.71
C LYS A 254 -4.04 11.89 22.90
N LEU A 255 -4.60 10.68 22.93
CA LEU A 255 -4.13 9.60 22.08
C LEU A 255 -4.40 9.96 20.61
N LYS A 256 -3.35 10.11 19.81
CA LYS A 256 -3.42 10.30 18.36
C LYS A 256 -2.95 9.04 17.65
N ILE A 257 -3.80 8.44 16.83
CA ILE A 257 -3.44 7.30 15.98
C ILE A 257 -3.54 7.73 14.52
N TYR A 258 -2.47 7.50 13.77
CA TYR A 258 -2.40 7.52 12.32
C TYR A 258 -2.35 6.09 11.80
N GLU A 259 -3.26 5.69 10.91
CA GLU A 259 -3.22 4.40 10.22
C GLU A 259 -3.02 4.64 8.73
N ILE A 260 -1.97 4.03 8.16
CA ILE A 260 -1.62 4.15 6.74
C ILE A 260 -2.09 2.88 6.04
N GLY A 261 -2.86 3.01 4.96
CA GLY A 261 -3.34 1.84 4.21
C GLY A 261 -4.36 0.99 4.98
N ALA A 262 -5.32 1.63 5.67
CA ALA A 262 -6.33 0.99 6.55
C ALA A 262 -7.23 -0.09 5.90
N GLY A 263 -7.09 -0.37 4.61
CA GLY A 263 -7.80 -1.43 3.89
C GLY A 263 -9.32 -1.29 3.96
N SER A 264 -9.98 -2.31 4.51
CA SER A 264 -11.43 -2.33 4.76
C SER A 264 -11.90 -1.40 5.89
N GLY A 265 -10.97 -0.82 6.66
CA GLY A 265 -11.24 -0.13 7.93
C GLY A 265 -11.51 -1.09 9.10
N THR A 266 -11.35 -2.40 8.93
CA THR A 266 -11.57 -3.40 10.00
C THR A 266 -10.57 -3.26 11.15
N ASN A 267 -9.31 -2.86 10.90
CA ASN A 267 -8.34 -2.66 11.99
C ASN A 267 -8.72 -1.45 12.86
N ALA A 268 -8.86 -0.26 12.25
CA ALA A 268 -9.41 0.93 12.89
C ALA A 268 -10.68 0.64 13.70
N LEU A 269 -11.69 0.00 13.11
CA LEU A 269 -12.96 -0.31 13.79
C LEU A 269 -12.74 -1.18 15.04
N ASN A 270 -11.91 -2.21 14.98
CA ASN A 270 -11.66 -3.09 16.12
C ASN A 270 -10.77 -2.46 17.20
N ILE A 271 -9.79 -1.63 16.83
CA ILE A 271 -9.02 -0.80 17.77
C ILE A 271 -9.95 0.19 18.49
N LEU A 272 -10.79 0.92 17.75
CA LEU A 272 -11.69 1.93 18.31
C LEU A 272 -12.78 1.31 19.20
N ASN A 273 -13.33 0.15 18.84
CA ASN A 273 -14.19 -0.63 19.74
C ASN A 273 -13.43 -1.00 21.02
N HIS A 274 -12.20 -1.53 20.92
CA HIS A 274 -11.43 -1.96 22.08
C HIS A 274 -11.12 -0.84 23.07
N ILE A 275 -10.68 0.33 22.56
CA ILE A 275 -10.38 1.49 23.40
C ILE A 275 -11.67 2.07 24.00
N ARG A 276 -12.79 2.11 23.25
CA ARG A 276 -14.10 2.53 23.79
C ARG A 276 -14.53 1.67 24.99
N ASP A 277 -14.41 0.35 24.84
CA ASP A 277 -15.03 -0.61 25.76
C ASP A 277 -14.18 -0.86 27.02
N ASN A 278 -12.86 -0.62 26.96
CA ASN A 278 -11.93 -0.86 28.08
C ASN A 278 -11.27 0.41 28.64
N HIS A 279 -11.15 1.48 27.85
CA HIS A 279 -10.38 2.70 28.18
C HIS A 279 -11.13 3.97 27.75
N LYS A 280 -12.39 4.08 28.19
CA LYS A 280 -13.30 5.17 27.84
C LYS A 280 -12.71 6.56 28.10
N GLU A 281 -11.90 6.69 29.15
CA GLU A 281 -11.21 7.92 29.55
C GLU A 281 -10.21 8.42 28.48
N ILE A 282 -9.65 7.52 27.68
CA ILE A 282 -8.83 7.86 26.51
C ILE A 282 -9.71 8.02 25.27
N TYR A 283 -10.67 7.10 25.08
CA TYR A 283 -11.56 7.09 23.92
C TYR A 283 -12.31 8.41 23.71
N ASP A 284 -12.84 9.01 24.78
CA ASP A 284 -13.66 10.23 24.68
C ASP A 284 -12.87 11.45 24.13
N GLY A 285 -11.54 11.43 24.24
CA GLY A 285 -10.65 12.52 23.81
C GLY A 285 -9.74 12.22 22.61
N MET A 286 -9.70 10.98 22.10
CA MET A 286 -8.70 10.55 21.11
C MET A 286 -8.96 11.06 19.68
N GLU A 287 -7.91 11.03 18.86
CA GLU A 287 -7.99 11.29 17.41
C GLU A 287 -7.59 10.04 16.63
N TYR A 288 -8.37 9.69 15.60
CA TYR A 288 -8.02 8.63 14.65
C TYR A 288 -7.96 9.20 13.24
N LYS A 289 -6.83 9.00 12.56
CA LYS A 289 -6.49 9.62 11.28
C LYS A 289 -6.06 8.53 10.31
N ILE A 290 -6.82 8.31 9.24
CA ILE A 290 -6.42 7.36 8.19
C ILE A 290 -5.75 8.11 7.04
N ILE A 291 -4.67 7.56 6.50
CA ILE A 291 -4.00 8.03 5.29
C ILE A 291 -4.19 6.97 4.20
N GLU A 292 -4.95 7.34 3.16
CA GLU A 292 -5.49 6.43 2.15
C GLU A 292 -5.37 7.05 0.76
N ILE A 293 -4.70 6.38 -0.17
CA ILE A 293 -4.52 6.87 -1.55
C ILE A 293 -5.81 6.72 -2.38
N SER A 294 -6.64 5.72 -2.10
CA SER A 294 -7.84 5.40 -2.86
C SER A 294 -9.09 6.12 -2.33
N LYS A 295 -9.52 7.15 -3.07
CA LYS A 295 -10.68 8.00 -2.73
C LYS A 295 -12.00 7.24 -2.51
N PRO A 296 -12.33 6.15 -3.24
CA PRO A 296 -13.50 5.32 -2.92
C PRO A 296 -13.36 4.60 -1.58
N LEU A 297 -12.17 4.08 -1.24
CA LEU A 297 -11.94 3.35 -0.01
C LEU A 297 -11.99 4.26 1.21
N ALA A 298 -11.38 5.45 1.12
CA ALA A 298 -11.50 6.51 2.13
C ALA A 298 -12.96 6.83 2.50
N ARG A 299 -13.89 6.80 1.53
CA ARG A 299 -15.33 6.97 1.81
C ARG A 299 -15.94 5.75 2.50
N LYS A 300 -15.67 4.53 2.01
CA LYS A 300 -16.16 3.27 2.61
C LYS A 300 -15.70 3.14 4.07
N GLN A 301 -14.40 3.35 4.32
CA GLN A 301 -13.75 3.37 5.65
C GLN A 301 -14.43 4.37 6.59
N LEU A 302 -14.53 5.65 6.19
CA LEU A 302 -15.10 6.70 7.04
C LEU A 302 -16.55 6.40 7.42
N SER A 303 -17.36 5.94 6.46
CA SER A 303 -18.77 5.59 6.71
C SER A 303 -18.90 4.44 7.70
N ARG A 304 -18.13 3.35 7.51
CA ARG A 304 -18.12 2.16 8.39
C ARG A 304 -17.69 2.51 9.82
N ILE A 305 -16.67 3.35 9.98
CA ILE A 305 -16.18 3.77 11.30
C ILE A 305 -17.17 4.74 11.98
N LYS A 306 -17.70 5.74 11.25
CA LYS A 306 -18.66 6.70 11.80
C LYS A 306 -20.02 6.10 12.17
N GLN A 307 -20.40 4.95 11.60
CA GLN A 307 -21.59 4.21 12.03
C GLN A 307 -21.47 3.71 13.48
N SER A 308 -20.28 3.29 13.91
CA SER A 308 -20.02 2.77 15.27
C SER A 308 -19.42 3.81 16.23
N HIS A 309 -18.83 4.88 15.70
CA HIS A 309 -18.13 5.93 16.45
C HIS A 309 -18.50 7.35 15.96
N PRO A 310 -19.80 7.72 15.91
CA PRO A 310 -20.27 8.96 15.30
C PRO A 310 -19.67 10.22 15.95
N GLN A 311 -19.50 10.21 17.27
CA GLN A 311 -19.01 11.33 18.07
C GLN A 311 -17.50 11.56 18.02
N LEU A 312 -16.71 10.56 17.61
CA LEU A 312 -15.24 10.62 17.74
C LEU A 312 -14.58 11.44 16.61
N ASN A 313 -13.41 12.04 16.88
CA ASN A 313 -12.61 12.77 15.91
C ASN A 313 -11.90 11.81 14.90
N ILE A 314 -12.68 11.28 13.96
CA ILE A 314 -12.21 10.47 12.83
C ILE A 314 -11.97 11.37 11.62
N ASN A 315 -10.74 11.37 11.11
CA ASN A 315 -10.37 12.07 9.88
C ASN A 315 -9.77 11.07 8.88
N ILE A 316 -10.02 11.26 7.58
CA ILE A 316 -9.33 10.49 6.54
C ILE A 316 -8.72 11.46 5.53
N THR A 317 -7.39 11.47 5.46
CA THR A 317 -6.61 12.21 4.48
C THR A 317 -6.46 11.35 3.23
N ASN A 318 -7.13 11.76 2.14
CA ASN A 318 -6.95 11.11 0.86
C ASN A 318 -5.69 11.63 0.16
N ALA A 319 -4.55 10.97 0.38
CA ALA A 319 -3.24 11.36 -0.15
C ALA A 319 -2.28 10.16 -0.26
N ASN A 320 -1.24 10.28 -1.08
CA ASN A 320 -0.08 9.41 -1.03
C ASN A 320 0.84 9.84 0.13
N ILE A 321 1.20 8.92 1.04
CA ILE A 321 2.13 9.20 2.14
C ILE A 321 3.55 9.51 1.64
N LEU A 322 3.95 9.00 0.47
CA LEU A 322 5.27 9.26 -0.14
C LEU A 322 5.38 10.69 -0.72
N GLU A 323 4.25 11.38 -0.89
CA GLU A 323 4.14 12.76 -1.37
C GLU A 323 3.64 13.70 -0.26
N TRP A 324 3.83 13.32 1.01
CA TRP A 324 3.27 14.05 2.14
C TRP A 324 3.79 15.50 2.21
N ASN A 325 2.84 16.42 2.34
CA ASN A 325 3.05 17.87 2.26
C ASN A 325 2.17 18.64 3.26
N GLN A 326 1.59 17.95 4.25
CA GLN A 326 0.81 18.58 5.32
C GLN A 326 1.72 19.11 6.43
N THR A 327 1.16 19.93 7.32
CA THR A 327 1.87 20.43 8.51
C THR A 327 2.34 19.26 9.39
N GLN A 328 3.56 19.40 9.92
CA GLN A 328 4.18 18.48 10.88
C GLN A 328 3.29 18.26 12.11
N GLU A 329 3.09 17.00 12.50
CA GLU A 329 2.46 16.62 13.77
C GLU A 329 3.51 16.78 14.89
N ASN A 330 3.22 17.67 15.84
CA ASN A 330 4.17 18.09 16.88
C ASN A 330 3.88 17.47 18.25
N ASP A 331 2.80 16.71 18.37
CA ASP A 331 2.42 15.96 19.57
C ASP A 331 2.83 14.49 19.45
N GLU A 332 2.89 13.76 20.57
CA GLU A 332 3.10 12.31 20.55
C GLU A 332 1.98 11.63 19.75
N CYS A 333 2.35 10.72 18.85
CA CYS A 333 1.38 10.01 18.01
C CYS A 333 1.83 8.57 17.71
N PHE A 334 0.89 7.71 17.38
CA PHE A 334 1.15 6.32 16.97
C PHE A 334 0.90 6.18 15.48
N ILE A 335 1.85 5.61 14.73
CA ILE A 335 1.70 5.31 13.30
C ILE A 335 1.59 3.79 13.13
N VAL A 336 0.43 3.34 12.65
CA VAL A 336 0.10 1.93 12.40
C VAL A 336 0.22 1.62 10.92
N LEU A 337 0.96 0.55 10.60
CA LEU A 337 1.06 -0.08 9.28
C LEU A 337 0.93 -1.61 9.46
N THR A 338 0.06 -2.26 8.69
CA THR A 338 -0.11 -3.73 8.72
C THR A 338 -0.34 -4.25 7.30
N GLU A 339 0.63 -4.98 6.74
CA GLU A 339 0.68 -5.34 5.29
C GLU A 339 0.57 -4.08 4.41
N VAL A 340 1.67 -3.30 4.42
CA VAL A 340 1.78 -2.01 3.72
C VAL A 340 3.16 -1.79 3.14
N ILE A 341 4.23 -2.27 3.79
CA ILE A 341 5.60 -2.06 3.29
C ILE A 341 6.01 -3.11 2.27
N ASP A 342 5.42 -4.31 2.31
CA ASP A 342 5.59 -5.34 1.29
C ASP A 342 5.16 -4.86 -0.10
N ASN A 343 4.05 -4.12 -0.22
CA ASN A 343 3.62 -3.51 -1.48
C ASN A 343 4.33 -2.16 -1.82
N LEU A 344 5.41 -1.77 -1.13
CA LEU A 344 6.21 -0.62 -1.56
C LEU A 344 7.24 -1.00 -2.64
N PRO A 345 7.42 -0.19 -3.69
CA PRO A 345 8.40 -0.49 -4.73
C PRO A 345 9.84 -0.58 -4.20
N HIS A 346 10.56 -1.59 -4.65
CA HIS A 346 12.02 -1.68 -4.48
C HIS A 346 12.74 -1.24 -5.76
N ASP A 347 13.88 -0.56 -5.61
CA ASP A 347 14.84 -0.44 -6.72
C ASP A 347 15.55 -1.78 -6.93
N LYS A 348 15.85 -2.12 -8.18
CA LYS A 348 16.66 -3.29 -8.53
C LYS A 348 18.04 -2.83 -8.98
N ILE A 349 19.07 -3.49 -8.46
CA ILE A 349 20.47 -3.30 -8.86
C ILE A 349 21.12 -4.63 -9.24
N THR A 350 22.16 -4.54 -10.06
CA THR A 350 23.10 -5.64 -10.32
C THR A 350 24.52 -5.18 -9.99
N ILE A 351 25.22 -5.96 -9.17
CA ILE A 351 26.62 -5.73 -8.80
C ILE A 351 27.49 -6.67 -9.63
N THR A 352 28.40 -6.10 -10.39
CA THR A 352 29.28 -6.80 -11.35
C THR A 352 30.75 -6.43 -11.08
N SER A 353 31.68 -7.09 -11.78
CA SER A 353 33.10 -6.72 -11.75
C SER A 353 33.40 -5.33 -12.31
N ASN A 354 32.48 -4.78 -13.10
CA ASN A 354 32.56 -3.44 -13.68
C ASN A 354 31.86 -2.36 -12.82
N GLY A 355 31.29 -2.74 -11.66
CA GLY A 355 30.62 -1.83 -10.72
C GLY A 355 29.14 -2.14 -10.49
N ILE A 356 28.43 -1.18 -9.89
CA ILE A 356 26.99 -1.28 -9.57
C ILE A 356 26.17 -0.61 -10.68
N PHE A 357 25.17 -1.34 -11.17
CA PHE A 357 24.24 -0.91 -12.20
C PHE A 357 22.81 -0.88 -11.62
N GLU A 358 22.02 0.13 -11.99
CA GLU A 358 20.61 0.28 -11.64
C GLU A 358 19.73 -0.17 -12.81
N SER A 359 18.68 -0.94 -12.52
CA SER A 359 17.73 -1.43 -13.52
C SER A 359 16.74 -0.33 -13.94
N ILE A 360 16.62 -0.17 -15.25
CA ILE A 360 15.64 0.70 -15.91
C ILE A 360 14.68 -0.12 -16.76
N VAL A 361 13.46 0.37 -16.96
CA VAL A 361 12.42 -0.30 -17.76
C VAL A 361 12.05 0.56 -18.96
N ASP A 362 12.51 0.13 -20.13
CA ASP A 362 12.10 0.65 -21.44
C ASP A 362 10.68 0.17 -21.77
N SER A 363 9.73 1.08 -21.73
CA SER A 363 8.31 0.81 -21.96
C SER A 363 7.83 1.44 -23.27
N THR A 364 7.36 0.63 -24.21
CA THR A 364 6.63 1.09 -25.42
C THR A 364 5.14 0.84 -25.20
N VAL A 365 4.43 1.92 -24.87
CA VAL A 365 3.05 1.92 -24.36
C VAL A 365 2.07 2.40 -25.42
N PHE A 366 0.92 1.74 -25.54
CA PHE A 366 -0.13 2.05 -26.51
C PHE A 366 -1.53 1.80 -25.91
N GLU A 367 -2.50 2.65 -26.29
CA GLU A 367 -3.90 2.42 -25.92
C GLU A 367 -4.48 1.27 -26.75
N THR A 368 -5.15 0.32 -26.07
CA THR A 368 -5.93 -0.75 -26.68
C THR A 368 -7.41 -0.61 -26.29
N ILE A 369 -8.31 -0.90 -27.22
CA ILE A 369 -9.76 -0.92 -26.97
C ILE A 369 -10.19 -2.38 -26.87
N LYS A 370 -10.69 -2.79 -25.70
CA LYS A 370 -11.06 -4.19 -25.44
C LYS A 370 -12.56 -4.41 -25.60
N GLY A 371 -12.93 -5.25 -26.57
CA GLY A 371 -14.30 -5.73 -26.79
C GLY A 371 -15.16 -4.87 -27.72
N LYS A 372 -16.10 -5.52 -28.42
CA LYS A 372 -17.12 -4.87 -29.27
C LYS A 372 -18.55 -5.23 -28.81
N ASP A 373 -18.68 -5.58 -27.52
CA ASP A 373 -19.86 -6.23 -26.95
C ASP A 373 -20.62 -5.29 -26.00
N ASN A 374 -21.16 -4.20 -26.57
CA ASN A 374 -22.26 -3.35 -26.07
C ASN A 374 -22.24 -2.73 -24.66
N ILE A 375 -21.32 -3.06 -23.74
CA ILE A 375 -21.28 -2.50 -22.38
C ILE A 375 -19.87 -2.01 -22.03
N ILE A 376 -19.69 -0.67 -22.09
CA ILE A 376 -18.51 0.11 -21.65
C ILE A 376 -17.20 -0.21 -22.42
N GLN A 377 -16.77 0.74 -23.26
CA GLN A 377 -15.40 0.77 -23.79
C GLN A 377 -14.41 1.11 -22.65
N LYS A 378 -13.87 0.10 -21.96
CA LYS A 378 -12.68 0.29 -21.14
C LYS A 378 -11.47 0.43 -22.08
N LYS A 379 -10.85 1.61 -22.11
CA LYS A 379 -9.46 1.75 -22.58
C LYS A 379 -8.59 0.87 -21.69
N GLN A 380 -7.86 -0.07 -22.27
CA GLN A 380 -6.75 -0.73 -21.60
C GLN A 380 -5.46 -0.07 -22.08
N ILE A 381 -4.50 0.10 -21.19
CA ILE A 381 -3.14 0.48 -21.57
C ILE A 381 -2.33 -0.81 -21.68
N SER A 382 -1.82 -1.08 -22.86
CA SER A 382 -0.94 -2.22 -23.15
C SER A 382 0.46 -1.72 -23.46
N GLY A 383 1.46 -2.55 -23.24
CA GLY A 383 2.83 -2.18 -23.51
C GLY A 383 3.74 -3.37 -23.73
N PHE A 384 4.84 -3.12 -24.44
CA PHE A 384 6.02 -3.97 -24.39
C PHE A 384 7.01 -3.33 -23.43
N HIS A 385 7.45 -4.10 -22.43
CA HIS A 385 8.38 -3.65 -21.39
C HIS A 385 9.66 -4.47 -21.51
N ARG A 386 10.82 -3.80 -21.50
CA ARG A 386 12.14 -4.43 -21.50
C ARG A 386 12.94 -3.85 -20.34
N GLU A 387 13.51 -4.71 -19.50
CA GLU A 387 14.53 -4.27 -18.55
C GLU A 387 15.86 -4.04 -19.30
N ASP A 388 16.53 -2.97 -18.92
CA ASP A 388 17.89 -2.62 -19.32
C ASP A 388 18.64 -2.12 -18.08
N SER A 389 19.95 -1.90 -18.17
CA SER A 389 20.73 -1.41 -17.02
C SER A 389 21.66 -0.26 -17.38
N ARG A 390 21.96 0.57 -16.39
CA ARG A 390 22.92 1.68 -16.51
C ARG A 390 23.76 1.80 -15.24
N PRO A 391 24.97 2.37 -15.29
CA PRO A 391 25.77 2.62 -14.09
C PRO A 391 24.98 3.43 -13.05
N LEU A 392 25.23 3.16 -11.77
CA LEU A 392 24.52 3.78 -10.63
C LEU A 392 24.56 5.33 -10.67
N THR A 393 23.43 5.95 -11.03
CA THR A 393 23.24 7.41 -11.06
C THR A 393 22.31 7.91 -9.97
N ASP A 394 21.28 7.14 -9.59
CA ASP A 394 20.19 7.60 -8.72
C ASP A 394 20.64 7.98 -7.30
N PRO A 395 20.21 9.14 -6.76
CA PRO A 395 20.62 9.58 -5.43
C PRO A 395 20.00 8.75 -4.29
N ILE A 396 18.81 8.18 -4.47
CA ILE A 396 18.13 7.41 -3.40
C ILE A 396 18.80 6.04 -3.23
N ILE A 397 19.14 5.38 -4.35
CA ILE A 397 19.91 4.13 -4.31
C ILE A 397 21.28 4.37 -3.66
N LYS A 398 21.97 5.47 -3.97
CA LYS A 398 23.26 5.84 -3.35
C LYS A 398 23.14 6.06 -1.84
N GLU A 399 22.16 6.87 -1.41
CA GLU A 399 21.90 7.15 0.01
C GLU A 399 21.57 5.88 0.81
N TYR A 400 20.81 4.96 0.21
CA TYR A 400 20.51 3.65 0.79
C TYR A 400 21.78 2.78 0.93
N LEU A 401 22.62 2.72 -0.10
CA LEU A 401 23.89 1.96 -0.05
C LEU A 401 24.91 2.57 0.93
N GLU A 402 24.90 3.89 1.12
CA GLU A 402 25.67 4.57 2.18
C GLU A 402 25.18 4.17 3.58
N PHE A 403 23.85 4.05 3.77
CA PHE A 403 23.26 3.50 4.99
C PHE A 403 23.77 2.07 5.24
N GLU A 404 23.66 1.15 4.29
CA GLU A 404 24.11 -0.24 4.47
C GLU A 404 25.60 -0.32 4.80
N ARG A 405 26.44 0.45 4.08
CA ARG A 405 27.89 0.60 4.37
C ARG A 405 28.16 1.10 5.79
N SER A 406 27.34 2.02 6.30
CA SER A 406 27.44 2.55 7.66
C SER A 406 27.04 1.54 8.76
N ILE A 407 26.20 0.56 8.46
CA ILE A 407 25.84 -0.53 9.37
C ILE A 407 26.90 -1.64 9.32
N THR A 408 27.36 -2.03 8.12
CA THR A 408 28.40 -3.05 7.94
C THR A 408 29.72 -2.63 8.58
N SER A 409 30.14 -1.38 8.40
CA SER A 409 31.38 -0.85 9.02
C SER A 409 31.34 -0.85 10.54
N LYS A 410 30.21 -0.51 11.17
CA LYS A 410 30.04 -0.58 12.64
C LYS A 410 30.15 -2.01 13.19
N SER A 411 29.94 -3.02 12.36
CA SER A 411 30.15 -4.43 12.71
C SER A 411 31.61 -4.91 12.55
N SER A 412 32.55 -4.05 12.12
CA SER A 412 33.94 -4.42 11.84
C SER A 412 34.93 -3.39 12.42
N PHE A 413 35.55 -3.74 13.54
CA PHE A 413 36.34 -2.85 14.41
C PHE A 413 37.74 -2.44 13.86
N SER A 414 37.90 -2.39 12.53
CA SER A 414 39.17 -2.14 11.81
C SER A 414 39.04 -1.06 10.71
N SER A 415 38.21 -0.05 10.96
CA SER A 415 37.67 0.88 9.97
C SER A 415 38.55 2.08 9.56
N PHE A 416 39.87 1.99 9.65
CA PHE A 416 40.80 3.06 9.20
C PHE A 416 41.46 2.81 7.82
N ILE A 417 41.22 1.65 7.21
CA ILE A 417 41.88 1.23 5.94
C ILE A 417 40.85 0.94 4.82
N ASN A 418 39.54 0.98 5.11
CA ASN A 418 38.53 0.44 4.19
C ASN A 418 38.11 1.36 3.03
N ASP A 419 38.10 2.69 3.15
CA ASP A 419 37.56 3.56 2.08
C ASP A 419 38.30 3.46 0.73
N LEU A 420 39.63 3.30 0.75
CA LEU A 420 40.41 2.98 -0.46
C LEU A 420 40.26 1.52 -0.87
N VAL A 421 40.20 0.62 0.10
CA VAL A 421 40.28 -0.83 -0.15
C VAL A 421 38.94 -1.40 -0.62
N ASP A 422 37.79 -0.82 -0.28
CA ASP A 422 36.49 -1.36 -0.68
C ASP A 422 36.19 -1.14 -2.18
N PHE A 423 36.66 -0.05 -2.78
CA PHE A 423 36.67 0.13 -4.25
C PHE A 423 37.43 -1.01 -4.95
N TYR A 424 38.60 -1.39 -4.41
CA TYR A 424 39.39 -2.51 -4.93
C TYR A 424 38.87 -3.90 -4.50
N LYS A 425 38.18 -4.06 -3.36
CA LYS A 425 37.56 -5.34 -2.95
C LYS A 425 36.35 -5.69 -3.80
N VAL A 426 35.53 -4.71 -4.23
CA VAL A 426 34.44 -4.96 -5.18
C VAL A 426 35.01 -5.53 -6.47
N ASN A 427 36.02 -4.86 -7.04
CA ASN A 427 36.78 -5.36 -8.20
C ASN A 427 37.32 -6.79 -7.97
N ILE A 428 38.09 -7.03 -6.91
CA ILE A 428 38.81 -8.30 -6.71
C ILE A 428 37.89 -9.47 -6.30
N LYS A 429 36.83 -9.24 -5.50
CA LYS A 429 35.87 -10.31 -5.17
C LYS A 429 34.95 -10.64 -6.34
N SER A 430 34.52 -9.64 -7.10
CA SER A 430 33.62 -9.86 -8.24
C SER A 430 34.34 -10.43 -9.47
N PHE A 431 35.67 -10.53 -9.46
CA PHE A 431 36.44 -11.29 -10.46
C PHE A 431 36.24 -12.83 -10.35
N PHE A 432 35.63 -13.32 -9.27
CA PHE A 432 35.40 -14.75 -8.99
C PHE A 432 33.99 -15.05 -8.44
N LYS A 433 33.03 -14.15 -8.65
CA LYS A 433 31.64 -14.34 -8.22
C LYS A 433 30.70 -13.87 -9.33
N ASP A 434 29.64 -14.64 -9.58
CA ASP A 434 28.57 -14.29 -10.52
C ASP A 434 27.86 -12.99 -10.12
N ASP A 435 27.29 -12.29 -11.10
CA ASP A 435 26.67 -10.97 -10.92
C ASP A 435 25.53 -11.00 -9.86
N GLU A 436 25.66 -10.18 -8.81
CA GLU A 436 24.68 -10.15 -7.71
C GLU A 436 23.50 -9.24 -8.04
N THR A 437 22.33 -9.81 -8.31
CA THR A 437 21.07 -9.05 -8.42
C THR A 437 20.41 -8.89 -7.04
N LYS A 438 20.05 -7.65 -6.68
CA LYS A 438 19.39 -7.33 -5.40
C LYS A 438 18.24 -6.35 -5.60
N TYR A 439 17.20 -6.47 -4.76
CA TYR A 439 16.10 -5.51 -4.64
C TYR A 439 16.24 -4.76 -3.31
N LEU A 440 16.17 -3.43 -3.37
CA LEU A 440 16.48 -2.52 -2.28
C LEU A 440 15.21 -1.76 -1.85
N PRO A 441 14.84 -1.75 -0.56
CA PRO A 441 13.61 -1.12 -0.04
C PRO A 441 13.71 0.43 0.03
N THR A 442 14.14 1.07 -1.07
CA THR A 442 14.39 2.52 -1.18
C THR A 442 13.14 3.38 -0.94
N VAL A 443 11.95 2.89 -1.29
CA VAL A 443 10.70 3.59 -0.97
C VAL A 443 10.34 3.47 0.52
N CYS A 444 10.59 2.33 1.16
CA CYS A 444 10.43 2.19 2.62
C CYS A 444 11.46 3.04 3.38
N PHE A 445 12.70 3.14 2.88
CA PHE A 445 13.73 4.05 3.40
C PHE A 445 13.24 5.51 3.38
N LYS A 446 12.67 5.96 2.26
CA LYS A 446 12.08 7.30 2.14
C LYS A 446 10.85 7.50 3.02
N LEU A 447 10.01 6.47 3.20
CA LEU A 447 8.87 6.51 4.11
C LEU A 447 9.30 6.77 5.57
N PHE A 448 10.36 6.13 6.05
CA PHE A 448 10.87 6.38 7.39
C PHE A 448 11.49 7.78 7.55
N GLN A 449 12.10 8.34 6.51
CA GLN A 449 12.54 9.74 6.50
C GLN A 449 11.36 10.73 6.56
N ILE A 450 10.28 10.44 5.83
CA ILE A 450 9.01 11.19 5.89
C ILE A 450 8.42 11.15 7.30
N PHE A 451 8.43 10.00 7.97
CA PHE A 451 8.00 9.92 9.38
C PHE A 451 8.92 10.71 10.32
N ALA A 452 10.24 10.65 10.13
CA ALA A 452 11.19 11.39 10.96
C ALA A 452 11.05 12.92 10.81
N HIS A 453 10.69 13.41 9.62
CA HIS A 453 10.47 14.83 9.37
C HIS A 453 9.07 15.31 9.80
N TYR A 454 8.00 14.68 9.31
CA TYR A 454 6.63 15.17 9.51
C TYR A 454 5.96 14.70 10.81
N PHE A 455 6.52 13.68 11.47
CA PHE A 455 5.99 13.11 12.70
C PHE A 455 7.13 12.85 13.71
N PRO A 456 7.97 13.85 14.08
CA PRO A 456 9.19 13.63 14.86
C PRO A 456 8.98 12.97 16.23
N LYS A 457 7.74 12.96 16.74
CA LYS A 457 7.30 12.27 17.97
C LYS A 457 6.38 11.06 17.70
N HIS A 458 6.66 10.30 16.65
CA HIS A 458 5.90 9.07 16.38
C HIS A 458 6.45 7.84 17.12
N HIS A 459 5.52 7.00 17.59
CA HIS A 459 5.72 5.60 17.93
C HIS A 459 5.21 4.75 16.75
N ILE A 460 6.09 4.00 16.08
CA ILE A 460 5.69 3.09 15.00
C ILE A 460 5.11 1.78 15.56
N ILE A 461 4.07 1.27 14.92
CA ILE A 461 3.62 -0.12 14.95
C ILE A 461 3.53 -0.58 13.50
N LEU A 462 4.58 -1.24 13.03
CA LEU A 462 4.66 -1.80 11.68
C LEU A 462 4.66 -3.32 11.79
N ALA A 463 3.73 -3.99 11.11
CA ALA A 463 3.64 -5.45 11.05
C ALA A 463 3.60 -5.93 9.60
N ASP A 464 4.56 -6.75 9.20
CA ASP A 464 4.73 -7.12 7.79
C ASP A 464 5.56 -8.42 7.61
N PHE A 465 5.73 -8.87 6.36
CA PHE A 465 6.44 -10.11 6.03
C PHE A 465 7.96 -10.00 6.13
N ASP A 466 8.58 -10.95 6.83
CA ASP A 466 10.04 -11.10 6.93
C ASP A 466 10.60 -12.30 6.14
N GLU A 467 9.74 -13.11 5.53
CA GLU A 467 10.12 -14.21 4.62
C GLU A 467 8.95 -14.50 3.65
N LEU A 468 9.23 -14.56 2.35
CA LEU A 468 8.27 -14.95 1.31
C LEU A 468 8.97 -15.82 0.25
N PRO A 469 8.28 -16.80 -0.36
CA PRO A 469 8.77 -17.45 -1.55
C PRO A 469 8.73 -16.49 -2.75
N SER A 470 9.69 -16.62 -3.65
CA SER A 470 9.75 -15.85 -4.90
C SER A 470 10.27 -16.75 -6.02
N LEU A 471 9.52 -16.84 -7.12
CA LEU A 471 10.04 -17.34 -8.40
C LEU A 471 10.91 -16.30 -9.12
N VAL A 472 10.76 -15.00 -8.82
CA VAL A 472 11.62 -13.93 -9.34
C VAL A 472 13.03 -14.06 -8.74
N SER A 473 14.06 -13.93 -9.58
CA SER A 473 15.46 -14.07 -9.17
C SER A 473 16.05 -12.77 -8.58
N GLY A 474 16.83 -12.93 -7.51
CA GLY A 474 17.58 -11.87 -6.84
C GLY A 474 17.44 -11.91 -5.30
N GLU A 475 18.32 -11.19 -4.60
CA GLU A 475 18.20 -10.99 -3.15
C GLU A 475 17.03 -10.06 -2.83
N ASN A 476 16.17 -10.43 -1.87
CA ASN A 476 14.93 -9.74 -1.51
C ASN A 476 13.94 -9.56 -2.70
N ALA A 477 13.93 -10.49 -3.65
CA ALA A 477 13.04 -10.46 -4.81
C ALA A 477 11.54 -10.55 -4.42
N PRO A 478 10.63 -9.94 -5.21
CA PRO A 478 9.21 -9.93 -4.90
C PRO A 478 8.50 -11.22 -5.31
N THR A 479 7.51 -11.61 -4.52
CA THR A 479 6.44 -12.47 -5.02
C THR A 479 5.59 -11.66 -6.01
N VAL A 480 5.45 -12.14 -7.25
CA VAL A 480 4.60 -11.52 -8.29
C VAL A 480 3.44 -12.44 -8.58
N GLN A 481 2.19 -12.00 -8.39
CA GLN A 481 1.04 -12.91 -8.37
C GLN A 481 -0.19 -12.40 -9.12
N GLU A 482 -0.71 -13.19 -10.05
CA GLU A 482 -1.99 -12.97 -10.71
C GLU A 482 -3.10 -13.86 -10.11
N LYS A 483 -4.28 -13.30 -9.84
CA LYS A 483 -5.51 -14.07 -9.62
C LYS A 483 -6.26 -14.22 -10.94
N ILE A 484 -6.51 -15.45 -11.39
CA ILE A 484 -7.30 -15.72 -12.61
C ILE A 484 -8.56 -16.57 -12.34
N PRO A 485 -9.66 -16.37 -13.07
CA PRO A 485 -10.85 -17.22 -12.97
C PRO A 485 -10.57 -18.69 -13.29
N ILE A 486 -11.12 -19.62 -12.52
CA ILE A 486 -11.05 -21.06 -12.82
C ILE A 486 -12.06 -21.39 -13.92
N THR A 487 -11.57 -21.82 -15.08
CA THR A 487 -12.39 -22.03 -16.30
C THR A 487 -12.87 -23.46 -16.49
N THR A 488 -12.23 -24.44 -15.86
CA THR A 488 -12.47 -25.89 -16.03
C THR A 488 -12.79 -26.59 -14.72
N GLY A 489 -13.45 -27.75 -14.80
CA GLY A 489 -13.82 -28.57 -13.64
C GLY A 489 -15.06 -28.09 -12.89
N GLU A 490 -15.45 -28.90 -11.90
CA GLU A 490 -16.46 -28.56 -10.90
C GLU A 490 -15.78 -28.33 -9.55
N ILE A 491 -16.20 -27.28 -8.85
CA ILE A 491 -15.69 -26.94 -7.52
C ILE A 491 -16.91 -26.78 -6.60
N ASN A 492 -17.15 -27.79 -5.77
CA ASN A 492 -18.13 -27.71 -4.70
C ASN A 492 -17.53 -26.91 -3.54
N ASN A 493 -17.77 -25.60 -3.53
CA ASN A 493 -17.26 -24.68 -2.51
C ASN A 493 -18.34 -24.42 -1.43
N PRO A 494 -18.23 -25.02 -0.22
CA PRO A 494 -19.20 -24.80 0.86
C PRO A 494 -19.07 -23.41 1.51
N TYR A 495 -18.02 -22.65 1.17
CA TYR A 495 -17.78 -21.27 1.62
C TYR A 495 -17.73 -20.33 0.40
N HIS A 496 -18.62 -20.55 -0.57
CA HIS A 496 -18.80 -19.64 -1.71
C HIS A 496 -19.32 -18.28 -1.22
N ILE A 497 -18.68 -17.19 -1.65
CA ILE A 497 -19.09 -15.83 -1.31
C ILE A 497 -20.12 -15.38 -2.35
N PRO A 498 -21.36 -15.03 -1.96
CA PRO A 498 -22.39 -14.61 -2.90
C PRO A 498 -21.92 -13.48 -3.83
N GLY A 499 -22.22 -13.61 -5.12
CA GLY A 499 -21.78 -12.66 -6.15
C GLY A 499 -20.43 -12.96 -6.80
N SER A 500 -19.55 -13.75 -6.18
CA SER A 500 -18.27 -14.14 -6.82
C SER A 500 -18.43 -15.27 -7.84
N ASN A 501 -17.43 -15.49 -8.70
CA ASN A 501 -17.41 -16.61 -9.65
C ASN A 501 -17.71 -17.96 -8.96
N LYS A 502 -18.70 -18.70 -9.46
CA LYS A 502 -19.11 -20.01 -8.92
C LYS A 502 -18.00 -21.08 -8.94
N ARG A 503 -17.04 -20.99 -9.87
CA ARG A 503 -15.83 -21.84 -9.88
C ARG A 503 -14.69 -21.24 -9.05
N GLY A 504 -14.79 -19.97 -8.67
CA GLY A 504 -13.73 -19.24 -7.99
C GLY A 504 -12.53 -18.90 -8.88
N TYR A 505 -11.43 -18.55 -8.21
CA TYR A 505 -10.20 -18.04 -8.79
C TYR A 505 -9.00 -18.83 -8.26
N GLN A 506 -7.93 -18.87 -9.04
CA GLN A 506 -6.64 -19.45 -8.63
C GLN A 506 -5.55 -18.39 -8.69
N SER A 507 -4.61 -18.45 -7.75
CA SER A 507 -3.37 -17.68 -7.82
C SER A 507 -2.38 -18.35 -8.77
N ILE A 508 -1.72 -17.56 -9.60
CA ILE A 508 -0.57 -17.96 -10.42
C ILE A 508 0.58 -17.01 -10.06
N GLU A 509 1.67 -17.56 -9.55
CA GLU A 509 2.92 -16.84 -9.33
C GLU A 509 3.66 -16.66 -10.68
N ARG A 510 4.40 -15.56 -10.81
CA ARG A 510 5.21 -15.21 -11.98
C ARG A 510 6.69 -15.19 -11.61
N ASP A 511 7.51 -15.68 -12.52
CA ASP A 511 8.97 -15.71 -12.51
C ASP A 511 9.62 -14.40 -12.99
N GLU A 512 8.83 -13.52 -13.63
CA GLU A 512 9.27 -12.19 -14.08
C GLU A 512 8.46 -11.06 -13.45
N ILE A 513 9.12 -9.93 -13.18
CA ILE A 513 8.50 -8.70 -12.66
C ILE A 513 7.88 -7.82 -13.76
N LEU A 514 8.28 -7.99 -15.03
CA LEU A 514 7.83 -7.19 -16.19
C LEU A 514 6.45 -7.61 -16.72
N VAL A 515 5.51 -7.83 -15.81
CA VAL A 515 4.12 -8.16 -16.12
C VAL A 515 3.38 -6.95 -16.72
N GLN A 516 2.24 -7.21 -17.36
CA GLN A 516 1.33 -6.14 -17.82
C GLN A 516 0.90 -5.28 -16.61
N PRO A 517 1.17 -3.95 -16.59
CA PRO A 517 0.78 -3.10 -15.46
C PRO A 517 -0.69 -3.27 -15.08
N GLY A 518 -0.94 -3.46 -13.77
CA GLY A 518 -2.24 -3.78 -13.19
C GLY A 518 -2.64 -5.26 -13.18
N SER A 519 -1.96 -6.17 -13.89
CA SER A 519 -2.36 -7.58 -13.94
C SER A 519 -2.09 -8.32 -12.63
N CYS A 520 -0.90 -8.12 -12.03
CA CYS A 520 -0.45 -8.84 -10.85
C CYS A 520 -0.34 -7.94 -9.62
N ASP A 521 -0.45 -8.56 -8.46
CA ASP A 521 0.08 -8.07 -7.20
C ASP A 521 1.62 -8.22 -7.21
N ILE A 522 2.33 -7.35 -6.51
CA ILE A 522 3.80 -7.34 -6.40
C ILE A 522 4.13 -6.95 -4.96
N PHE A 523 4.69 -7.89 -4.20
CA PHE A 523 4.94 -7.71 -2.77
C PHE A 523 6.28 -8.33 -2.34
N PHE A 524 6.98 -7.67 -1.42
CA PHE A 524 8.38 -7.89 -1.10
C PHE A 524 8.60 -8.36 0.36
N PRO A 525 9.37 -9.43 0.61
CA PRO A 525 9.83 -9.76 1.95
C PRO A 525 10.92 -8.78 2.39
N HIS A 526 10.96 -8.47 3.69
CA HIS A 526 11.95 -7.57 4.26
C HIS A 526 12.93 -8.30 5.19
N ASP A 527 14.25 -8.16 4.99
CA ASP A 527 15.23 -8.50 6.03
C ASP A 527 14.92 -7.64 7.26
N TRP A 528 14.33 -8.25 8.28
CA TRP A 528 13.84 -7.54 9.45
C TRP A 528 14.94 -6.94 10.33
N LYS A 529 16.17 -7.44 10.20
CA LYS A 529 17.36 -6.84 10.83
C LYS A 529 17.80 -5.60 10.05
N ASN A 530 17.76 -5.66 8.72
CA ASN A 530 18.04 -4.50 7.88
C ASN A 530 16.97 -3.41 8.09
N LEU A 531 15.68 -3.76 8.01
CA LEU A 531 14.53 -2.88 8.27
C LEU A 531 14.62 -2.17 9.64
N HIS A 532 14.96 -2.90 10.70
CA HIS A 532 15.19 -2.33 12.03
C HIS A 532 16.34 -1.31 12.04
N ASN A 533 17.48 -1.66 11.44
CA ASN A 533 18.62 -0.74 11.33
C ASN A 533 18.29 0.48 10.46
N MET A 534 17.47 0.31 9.42
CA MET A 534 17.04 1.35 8.49
C MET A 534 16.15 2.37 9.18
N TYR A 535 15.16 1.91 9.96
CA TYR A 535 14.37 2.78 10.84
C TYR A 535 15.29 3.52 11.82
N CYS A 536 16.17 2.81 12.51
CA CYS A 536 17.11 3.40 13.46
C CYS A 536 18.08 4.41 12.84
N TYR A 537 18.50 4.23 11.59
CA TYR A 537 19.38 5.16 10.87
C TYR A 537 18.63 6.42 10.41
N THR A 538 17.42 6.26 9.87
CA THR A 538 16.60 7.37 9.35
C THR A 538 15.99 8.23 10.46
N ASN A 539 15.80 7.66 11.66
CA ASN A 539 15.19 8.32 12.81
C ASN A 539 16.21 8.90 13.82
N LYS A 540 17.51 8.63 13.65
CA LYS A 540 18.59 8.95 14.61
C LYS A 540 18.64 10.43 15.07
N ASP A 541 18.25 11.36 14.21
CA ASP A 541 18.36 12.81 14.43
C ASP A 541 17.07 13.44 14.99
N ARG A 542 16.04 12.64 15.29
CA ARG A 542 14.79 13.10 15.91
C ARG A 542 15.00 13.54 17.36
N PRO A 543 14.27 14.58 17.85
CA PRO A 543 14.31 14.97 19.26
C PRO A 543 13.99 13.81 20.20
N ASN A 544 14.79 13.66 21.27
CA ASN A 544 14.66 12.64 22.33
C ASN A 544 14.71 11.16 21.86
N TYR A 545 15.04 10.90 20.60
CA TYR A 545 15.02 9.56 20.02
C TYR A 545 16.10 8.64 20.61
N GLN A 546 15.71 7.40 20.90
CA GLN A 546 16.57 6.37 21.47
C GLN A 546 16.39 5.05 20.71
N SER A 547 17.41 4.62 19.96
CA SER A 547 17.36 3.35 19.21
C SER A 547 17.19 2.12 20.11
N SER A 548 17.54 2.22 21.41
CA SER A 548 17.29 1.20 22.43
C SER A 548 15.80 1.00 22.78
N GLN A 549 14.93 1.93 22.41
CA GLN A 549 13.47 1.78 22.55
C GLN A 549 12.83 1.06 21.37
N VAL A 550 13.55 0.93 20.26
CA VAL A 550 13.09 0.19 19.07
C VAL A 550 13.24 -1.31 19.31
N VAL A 551 12.17 -2.06 19.06
CA VAL A 551 12.09 -3.51 19.30
C VAL A 551 11.51 -4.19 18.07
N SER A 552 12.20 -5.24 17.61
CA SER A 552 11.67 -6.17 16.61
C SER A 552 11.17 -7.45 17.29
N LEU A 553 9.96 -7.89 16.96
CA LEU A 553 9.35 -9.12 17.50
C LEU A 553 8.73 -9.96 16.37
N LYS A 554 9.06 -11.25 16.26
CA LYS A 554 8.25 -12.18 15.46
C LYS A 554 6.78 -12.08 15.87
N HIS A 555 5.85 -12.10 14.91
CA HIS A 555 4.39 -11.96 15.10
C HIS A 555 3.85 -12.77 16.30
N LYS A 556 4.27 -14.04 16.40
CA LYS A 556 3.93 -14.96 17.51
C LYS A 556 4.28 -14.43 18.91
N ASN A 557 5.37 -13.68 19.05
CA ASN A 557 5.83 -13.14 20.32
C ASN A 557 5.09 -11.85 20.68
N PHE A 558 4.82 -10.99 19.69
CA PHE A 558 3.95 -9.82 19.85
C PHE A 558 2.56 -10.24 20.34
N VAL A 559 1.90 -11.15 19.59
CA VAL A 559 0.58 -11.68 19.94
C VAL A 559 0.57 -12.36 21.32
N LYS A 560 1.62 -13.10 21.67
CA LYS A 560 1.74 -13.71 23.01
C LYS A 560 1.87 -12.68 24.14
N LYS A 561 2.53 -11.54 23.91
CA LYS A 561 2.63 -10.48 24.93
C LYS A 561 1.31 -9.72 25.06
N TYR A 562 0.72 -9.31 23.93
CA TYR A 562 -0.37 -8.32 23.91
C TYR A 562 -1.79 -8.89 23.73
N GLY A 563 -1.93 -10.20 23.51
CA GLY A 563 -3.22 -10.89 23.37
C GLY A 563 -3.28 -12.23 24.08
N SER A 564 -2.53 -12.40 25.17
CA SER A 564 -2.47 -13.63 25.98
C SER A 564 -3.85 -14.13 26.40
N GLU A 565 -4.69 -13.20 26.87
CA GLU A 565 -6.11 -13.35 27.24
C GLU A 565 -7.06 -13.71 26.07
N TYR A 566 -6.61 -13.61 24.82
CA TYR A 566 -7.39 -13.95 23.62
C TYR A 566 -6.96 -15.30 23.01
N LEU A 567 -5.82 -15.87 23.42
CA LEU A 567 -5.25 -17.09 22.82
C LEU A 567 -6.11 -18.35 22.95
N ASP A 568 -7.09 -18.39 23.86
CA ASP A 568 -8.08 -19.46 23.92
C ASP A 568 -9.25 -19.26 22.95
N LYS A 569 -9.62 -18.00 22.67
CA LYS A 569 -10.69 -17.63 21.74
C LYS A 569 -10.29 -17.86 20.27
N THR A 570 -8.98 -17.95 19.98
CA THR A 570 -8.42 -18.20 18.64
C THR A 570 -7.92 -19.64 18.45
N LYS A 571 -8.42 -20.60 19.22
CA LYS A 571 -8.14 -22.04 19.06
C LYS A 571 -9.28 -22.78 18.35
N THR A 572 -8.91 -23.71 17.48
CA THR A 572 -9.79 -24.80 17.03
C THR A 572 -10.06 -25.78 18.17
N LYS A 573 -11.06 -26.68 18.04
CA LYS A 573 -11.38 -27.66 19.09
C LYS A 573 -10.19 -28.58 19.43
N SER A 574 -9.33 -28.92 18.46
CA SER A 574 -8.08 -29.65 18.67
C SER A 574 -6.93 -28.80 19.25
N ARG A 575 -7.23 -27.60 19.75
CA ARG A 575 -6.29 -26.63 20.35
C ARG A 575 -5.21 -26.08 19.41
N TYR A 576 -5.34 -26.29 18.09
CA TYR A 576 -4.51 -25.56 17.12
C TYR A 576 -4.91 -24.08 17.15
N ASN A 577 -3.94 -23.17 17.26
CA ASN A 577 -4.18 -21.73 17.27
C ASN A 577 -3.52 -21.08 16.04
N PRO A 578 -4.30 -20.83 14.97
CA PRO A 578 -3.79 -20.20 13.74
C PRO A 578 -3.08 -18.86 13.96
N MET A 579 -3.63 -18.01 14.83
CA MET A 579 -3.13 -16.65 15.09
C MET A 579 -1.69 -16.61 15.64
N ILE A 580 -1.17 -17.72 16.17
CA ILE A 580 0.24 -17.87 16.61
C ILE A 580 1.02 -18.97 15.87
N SER A 581 0.50 -19.46 14.74
CA SER A 581 1.02 -20.65 14.03
C SER A 581 1.07 -20.52 12.50
N ASP A 582 0.24 -19.67 11.89
CA ASP A 582 0.19 -19.47 10.44
C ASP A 582 1.29 -18.49 10.00
N TYR A 583 1.21 -17.25 10.49
CA TYR A 583 2.09 -16.12 10.18
C TYR A 583 3.42 -16.21 10.96
N SER A 584 4.16 -17.31 10.76
CA SER A 584 5.52 -17.47 11.29
C SER A 584 6.56 -16.65 10.52
N ASN A 585 6.22 -16.20 9.31
CA ASN A 585 7.00 -15.36 8.40
C ASN A 585 6.61 -13.86 8.46
N MET A 586 5.99 -13.44 9.57
CA MET A 586 5.75 -12.02 9.87
C MET A 586 6.47 -11.60 11.14
N SER A 587 6.82 -10.31 11.18
CA SER A 587 7.35 -9.63 12.34
C SER A 587 6.70 -8.27 12.56
N PHE A 588 6.92 -7.74 13.76
CA PHE A 588 6.59 -6.39 14.16
C PHE A 588 7.88 -5.58 14.34
N LEU A 589 7.83 -4.30 13.99
CA LEU A 589 8.79 -3.26 14.35
C LEU A 589 8.03 -2.21 15.15
N LEU A 590 8.56 -1.91 16.34
CA LEU A 590 7.91 -1.12 17.38
C LEU A 590 8.92 -0.09 17.91
N SER A 591 8.54 1.17 18.17
CA SER A 591 9.50 2.22 18.64
C SER A 591 9.01 3.06 19.79
#